data_AF-A0A5B9FY47-F1
#
_entry.id   AF-A0A5B9FY47-F1
#
_cell.length_a   1.000
_cell.length_b   1.000
_cell.length_c   1.000
_cell.angle_alpha   90.00
_cell.angle_beta   90.00
_cell.angle_gamma   90.00
#
_symmetry.space_group_name_H-M   'P 1'
#
loop_
_entity.id
_entity.type
_entity.pdbx_description
1 polymer ?
#
loop_
_entity_poly.entity_id
_entity_poly.type
_entity_poly.pdbx_seq_one_letter_code
_entity_poly.pdbx_strand_id
1 'polypeptide(L)'
;MKKLLFLVTILIGFTAKAQLPGSTMHCGYDFTSYLVLHVHEQGKEENVKNLKITVVDSLGRDLINVNNMYSWSNANKPLQFSLNYLIDDNNKRLEEGATATKERWFFPFAKDNYLLSVANTFPADSYSIKVEDTTGAYKPVIIQLYAYNMYVLCSNESRDAAIKFGRKTNKPLEIVLEKK
;
A
#
# COMPACT_ATOMS: atom_id res chain seq x y z
N MET A 1 -32.16 29.56 49.70
CA MET A 1 -32.01 30.06 48.31
C MET A 1 -30.56 30.12 47.83
N LYS A 2 -29.58 30.58 48.63
CA LYS A 2 -28.14 30.62 48.23
C LYS A 2 -27.49 29.26 47.91
N LYS A 3 -27.91 28.16 48.56
CA LYS A 3 -27.37 26.81 48.29
C LYS A 3 -27.87 26.19 46.98
N LEU A 4 -29.02 26.64 46.45
CA LEU A 4 -29.56 26.15 45.19
C LEU A 4 -28.86 26.80 43.99
N LEU A 5 -28.43 28.06 44.13
CA LEU A 5 -27.71 28.79 43.09
C LEU A 5 -26.32 28.18 42.81
N PHE A 6 -25.65 27.67 43.85
CA PHE A 6 -24.36 26.99 43.74
C PHE A 6 -24.46 25.65 42.99
N LEU A 7 -25.60 24.96 43.10
CA LEU A 7 -25.84 23.68 42.41
C LEU A 7 -26.01 23.90 40.90
N VAL A 8 -26.64 25.01 40.50
CA VAL A 8 -26.85 25.38 39.09
C VAL A 8 -25.53 25.82 38.43
N THR A 9 -24.59 26.42 39.18
CA THR A 9 -23.28 26.83 38.61
C THR A 9 -22.37 25.64 38.32
N ILE A 10 -22.49 24.55 39.08
CA ILE A 10 -21.72 23.30 38.85
C ILE A 10 -22.25 22.54 37.62
N LEU A 11 -23.56 22.63 37.34
CA LEU A 11 -24.19 21.93 36.20
C LEU A 11 -23.96 22.60 34.83
N ILE A 12 -23.53 23.88 34.79
CA ILE A 12 -23.27 24.62 33.54
C ILE A 12 -21.77 24.60 33.16
N GLY A 13 -20.88 24.17 34.06
CA GLY A 13 -19.43 24.08 33.81
C GLY A 13 -18.96 22.90 32.95
N PHE A 14 -19.84 21.98 32.56
CA PHE A 14 -19.50 20.79 31.78
C PHE A 14 -19.66 20.96 30.25
N THR A 15 -19.55 22.18 29.75
CA THR A 15 -19.29 22.43 28.32
C THR A 15 -17.79 22.41 28.01
N ALA A 16 -17.01 21.62 28.75
CA ALA A 16 -15.72 21.18 28.25
C ALA A 16 -16.01 20.35 26.99
N LYS A 17 -15.77 20.93 25.81
CA LYS A 17 -15.56 20.13 24.62
C LYS A 17 -14.48 19.12 25.01
N ALA A 18 -14.87 17.86 25.16
CA ALA A 18 -13.95 16.77 25.36
C ALA A 18 -13.03 16.75 24.13
N GLN A 19 -11.93 17.49 24.17
CA GLN A 19 -10.78 17.22 23.33
C GLN A 19 -10.23 15.91 23.87
N LEU A 20 -10.75 14.81 23.31
CA LEU A 20 -10.23 13.47 23.53
C LEU A 20 -8.71 13.53 23.31
N PRO A 21 -7.88 13.32 24.35
CA PRO A 21 -6.44 13.22 24.17
C PRO A 21 -6.21 11.91 23.41
N GLY A 22 -6.03 12.01 22.09
CA GLY A 22 -5.92 10.82 21.23
C GLY A 22 -6.50 10.94 19.82
N SER A 23 -7.07 12.08 19.42
CA SER A 23 -7.35 12.33 17.99
C SER A 23 -6.06 12.66 17.24
N THR A 24 -5.12 11.71 17.22
CA THR A 24 -4.19 11.59 16.11
C THR A 24 -5.04 11.58 14.84
N MET A 25 -4.84 12.56 13.95
CA MET A 25 -5.45 12.55 12.63
C MET A 25 -4.95 11.30 11.90
N HIS A 26 -5.69 10.19 12.02
CA HIS A 26 -5.40 8.96 11.30
C HIS A 26 -5.62 9.26 9.82
N CYS A 27 -4.55 9.17 9.06
CA CYS A 27 -4.60 9.29 7.60
C CYS A 27 -5.38 8.10 7.03
N GLY A 28 -6.08 8.27 5.90
CA GLY A 28 -6.83 7.16 5.27
C GLY A 28 -5.97 5.97 4.83
N TYR A 29 -4.65 6.08 4.92
CA TYR A 29 -3.67 5.01 4.66
C TYR A 29 -3.04 4.47 5.94
N ASP A 30 -3.55 4.83 7.11
CA ASP A 30 -3.03 4.32 8.37
C ASP A 30 -3.11 2.79 8.37
N PHE A 31 -2.08 2.15 8.92
CA PHE A 31 -1.90 0.69 8.92
C PHE A 31 -1.74 0.01 7.56
N THR A 32 -1.68 0.75 6.45
CA THR A 32 -1.50 0.20 5.11
C THR A 32 -0.18 0.68 4.49
N SER A 33 0.48 -0.23 3.79
CA SER A 33 1.65 0.06 2.97
C SER A 33 1.48 -0.58 1.59
N TYR A 34 2.21 -0.07 0.61
CA TYR A 34 2.19 -0.63 -0.74
C TYR A 34 3.56 -1.17 -1.12
N LEU A 35 3.58 -2.31 -1.78
CA LEU A 35 4.72 -2.76 -2.57
C LEU A 35 4.43 -2.38 -4.02
N VAL A 36 5.38 -1.70 -4.66
CA VAL A 36 5.25 -1.23 -6.04
C VAL A 36 6.38 -1.81 -6.87
N LEU A 37 6.06 -2.47 -7.98
CA LEU A 37 7.05 -3.12 -8.84
C LEU A 37 6.99 -2.55 -10.25
N HIS A 38 8.12 -2.07 -10.73
CA HIS A 38 8.30 -1.74 -12.14
C HIS A 38 8.95 -2.95 -12.80
N VAL A 39 8.20 -3.66 -13.64
CA VAL A 39 8.63 -4.93 -14.23
C VAL A 39 8.77 -4.73 -15.73
N HIS A 40 10.00 -4.69 -16.23
CA HIS A 40 10.28 -4.28 -17.60
C HIS A 40 11.34 -5.17 -18.25
N GLU A 41 11.42 -5.12 -19.58
CA GLU A 41 12.51 -5.77 -20.33
C GLU A 41 13.77 -4.89 -20.28
N GLN A 42 14.96 -5.50 -20.35
CA GLN A 42 16.22 -4.75 -20.45
C GLN A 42 16.17 -3.74 -21.61
N GLY A 43 16.43 -2.47 -21.30
CA GLY A 43 16.44 -1.38 -22.28
C GLY A 43 15.06 -0.84 -22.68
N LYS A 44 13.97 -1.34 -22.06
CA LYS A 44 12.62 -0.80 -22.20
C LYS A 44 12.17 -0.12 -20.92
N GLU A 45 11.40 0.95 -21.07
CA GLU A 45 10.77 1.66 -19.95
C GLU A 45 9.32 1.20 -19.73
N GLU A 46 8.73 0.44 -20.65
CA GLU A 46 7.36 -0.02 -20.50
C GLU A 46 7.25 -1.25 -19.59
N ASN A 47 6.21 -1.26 -18.75
CA ASN A 47 5.85 -2.44 -17.97
C ASN A 47 5.43 -3.62 -18.87
N VAL A 48 5.99 -4.78 -18.58
CA VAL A 48 5.52 -6.05 -19.12
C VAL A 48 4.22 -6.43 -18.40
N LYS A 49 3.13 -6.51 -19.15
CA LYS A 49 1.79 -6.82 -18.63
C LYS A 49 1.54 -8.33 -18.58
N ASN A 50 0.44 -8.73 -17.94
CA ASN A 50 -0.06 -10.13 -17.88
C ASN A 50 0.88 -11.15 -17.20
N LEU A 51 1.76 -10.65 -16.32
CA LEU A 51 2.58 -11.47 -15.45
C LEU A 51 1.80 -11.95 -14.23
N LYS A 52 2.08 -13.18 -13.79
CA LYS A 52 1.66 -13.69 -12.48
C LYS A 52 2.76 -13.37 -11.47
N ILE A 53 2.49 -12.45 -10.56
CA ILE A 53 3.46 -11.99 -9.56
C ILE A 53 2.91 -12.23 -8.17
N THR A 54 3.58 -13.05 -7.37
CA THR A 54 3.17 -13.41 -6.02
C THR A 54 4.29 -13.14 -5.01
N VAL A 55 3.90 -12.89 -3.76
CA VAL A 55 4.83 -12.99 -2.64
C VAL A 55 5.02 -14.47 -2.29
N VAL A 56 6.25 -14.88 -2.03
CA VAL A 56 6.61 -16.26 -1.69
C VAL A 56 7.44 -16.34 -0.41
N ASP A 57 7.34 -17.47 0.27
CA ASP A 57 8.20 -17.82 1.42
C ASP A 57 9.62 -18.23 0.98
N SER A 58 10.47 -18.53 1.96
CA SER A 58 11.86 -18.98 1.73
C SER A 58 11.98 -20.29 0.94
N LEU A 59 10.88 -21.04 0.79
CA LEU A 59 10.81 -22.26 0.00
C LEU A 59 10.20 -22.01 -1.39
N GLY A 60 9.89 -20.75 -1.74
CA GLY A 60 9.29 -20.37 -3.02
C GLY A 60 7.79 -20.62 -3.14
N ARG A 61 7.12 -20.96 -2.03
CA ARG A 61 5.66 -21.22 -2.00
C ARG A 61 4.90 -19.91 -1.86
N ASP A 62 3.78 -19.80 -2.54
CA ASP A 62 2.95 -18.59 -2.49
C ASP A 62 2.47 -18.29 -1.05
N LEU A 63 2.71 -17.07 -0.60
CA LEU A 63 2.32 -16.61 0.73
C LEU A 63 0.82 -16.32 0.75
N ILE A 64 0.09 -17.04 1.62
CA ILE A 64 -1.36 -16.90 1.76
C ILE A 64 -1.70 -15.82 2.79
N ASN A 65 -2.62 -14.92 2.43
CA ASN A 65 -3.14 -13.89 3.34
C ASN A 65 -4.19 -14.45 4.32
N VAL A 66 -3.75 -15.34 5.20
CA VAL A 66 -4.63 -16.03 6.16
C VAL A 66 -5.36 -15.01 7.03
N ASN A 67 -6.69 -14.99 6.96
CA ASN A 67 -7.56 -14.09 7.74
C ASN A 67 -7.12 -12.62 7.74
N ASN A 68 -6.66 -12.10 6.59
CA ASN A 68 -6.17 -10.72 6.45
C ASN A 68 -4.97 -10.35 7.32
N MET A 69 -4.16 -11.34 7.70
CA MET A 69 -2.96 -11.11 8.52
C MET A 69 -1.93 -10.18 7.84
N TYR A 70 -1.79 -10.27 6.53
CA TYR A 70 -0.76 -9.54 5.77
C TYR A 70 -1.32 -8.43 4.89
N SER A 71 -2.60 -8.47 4.54
CA SER A 71 -3.29 -7.46 3.75
C SER A 71 -4.75 -7.38 4.18
N TRP A 72 -5.33 -6.18 4.12
CA TRP A 72 -6.73 -5.94 4.49
C TRP A 72 -7.74 -6.46 3.46
N SER A 73 -7.27 -6.93 2.30
CA SER A 73 -8.11 -7.46 1.23
C SER A 73 -7.69 -8.87 0.81
N ASN A 74 -8.59 -9.59 0.12
CA ASN A 74 -8.32 -10.92 -0.42
C ASN A 74 -7.90 -11.96 0.64
N ALA A 75 -8.64 -12.03 1.75
CA ALA A 75 -8.44 -13.04 2.78
C ALA A 75 -8.34 -14.46 2.19
N ASN A 76 -7.42 -15.25 2.74
CA ASN A 76 -7.20 -16.66 2.41
C ASN A 76 -6.83 -16.92 0.93
N LYS A 77 -6.34 -15.90 0.23
CA LYS A 77 -5.78 -16.01 -1.12
C LYS A 77 -4.28 -15.72 -1.10
N PRO A 78 -3.52 -16.15 -2.13
CA PRO A 78 -2.16 -15.69 -2.33
C PRO A 78 -2.07 -14.17 -2.36
N LEU A 79 -1.00 -13.62 -1.76
CA LEU A 79 -0.64 -12.22 -1.95
C LEU A 79 -0.11 -12.03 -3.37
N GLN A 80 -1.00 -11.56 -4.25
CA GLN A 80 -0.74 -11.40 -5.67
C GLN A 80 -0.79 -9.93 -6.06
N PHE A 81 0.18 -9.49 -6.85
CA PHE A 81 0.21 -8.14 -7.37
C PHE A 81 -0.77 -7.98 -8.54
N SER A 82 -1.31 -6.78 -8.67
CA SER A 82 -2.16 -6.37 -9.79
C SER A 82 -1.63 -5.09 -10.40
N LEU A 83 -1.81 -4.91 -11.72
CA LEU A 83 -1.54 -3.64 -12.35
C LEU A 83 -2.39 -2.54 -11.70
N ASN A 84 -1.79 -1.38 -11.50
CA ASN A 84 -2.52 -0.19 -11.13
C ASN A 84 -3.49 0.21 -12.24
N TYR A 85 -4.52 0.95 -11.86
CA TYR A 85 -5.60 1.30 -12.77
C TYR A 85 -5.98 2.76 -12.60
N LEU A 86 -6.62 3.30 -13.63
CA LEU A 86 -7.17 4.65 -13.59
C LEU A 86 -8.52 4.66 -12.87
N ILE A 87 -8.77 5.75 -12.15
CA ILE A 87 -10.04 6.04 -11.50
C ILE A 87 -10.59 7.38 -11.98
N ASP A 88 -11.91 7.49 -11.97
CA ASP A 88 -12.65 8.71 -12.29
C ASP A 88 -12.73 9.69 -11.10
N ASP A 89 -13.45 10.79 -11.30
CA ASP A 89 -13.74 11.80 -10.27
C ASP A 89 -14.51 11.24 -9.06
N ASN A 90 -15.18 10.10 -9.21
CA ASN A 90 -15.95 9.43 -8.17
C ASN A 90 -15.18 8.27 -7.51
N ASN A 91 -13.87 8.15 -7.75
CA ASN A 91 -13.03 7.05 -7.28
C ASN A 91 -13.43 5.67 -7.82
N LYS A 92 -14.18 5.61 -8.91
CA LYS A 92 -14.53 4.37 -9.59
C LYS A 92 -13.47 4.02 -10.60
N ARG A 93 -13.14 2.73 -10.68
CA ARG A 93 -12.22 2.21 -11.71
C ARG A 93 -12.78 2.53 -13.10
N LEU A 94 -11.93 3.05 -13.96
CA LEU A 94 -12.22 3.25 -15.37
C LEU A 94 -11.98 1.95 -16.13
N GLU A 95 -12.92 1.61 -16.98
CA GLU A 95 -12.76 0.54 -17.97
C GLU A 95 -11.81 1.00 -19.09
N GLU A 96 -11.17 0.04 -19.73
CA GLU A 96 -10.20 0.33 -20.79
C GLU A 96 -10.89 1.06 -21.97
N GLY A 97 -10.40 2.27 -22.29
CA GLY A 97 -10.96 3.11 -23.35
C GLY A 97 -12.16 3.98 -22.96
N ALA A 98 -12.60 3.97 -21.69
CA ALA A 98 -13.64 4.87 -21.21
C ALA A 98 -13.10 6.31 -21.05
N THR A 99 -13.86 7.31 -21.51
CA THR A 99 -13.50 8.74 -21.34
C THR A 99 -14.08 9.28 -20.03
N ALA A 100 -13.26 9.88 -19.19
CA ALA A 100 -13.71 10.66 -18.02
C ALA A 100 -13.27 12.11 -18.10
N THR A 101 -13.98 12.99 -17.37
CA THR A 101 -13.62 14.42 -17.28
C THR A 101 -12.26 14.63 -16.63
N LYS A 102 -11.91 13.77 -15.66
CA LYS A 102 -10.56 13.66 -15.09
C LYS A 102 -10.23 12.21 -14.82
N GLU A 103 -8.97 11.89 -15.05
CA GLU A 103 -8.41 10.56 -14.85
C GLU A 103 -7.21 10.68 -13.93
N ARG A 104 -7.11 9.77 -12.97
CA ARG A 104 -5.94 9.69 -12.09
C ARG A 104 -5.66 8.24 -11.75
N TRP A 105 -4.39 7.94 -11.50
CA TRP A 105 -4.00 6.63 -10.99
C TRP A 105 -4.61 6.37 -9.62
N PHE A 106 -5.14 5.16 -9.41
CA PHE A 106 -5.63 4.73 -8.10
C PHE A 106 -4.57 4.90 -7.03
N PHE A 107 -3.35 4.43 -7.31
CA PHE A 107 -2.17 4.78 -6.53
C PHE A 107 -1.22 5.71 -7.29
N PRO A 108 -1.16 7.02 -6.99
CA PRO A 108 -0.41 8.01 -7.78
C PRO A 108 1.08 7.70 -7.94
N PHE A 109 1.71 7.09 -6.92
CA PHE A 109 3.14 6.80 -6.94
C PHE A 109 3.50 5.56 -7.75
N ALA A 110 2.53 4.70 -8.07
CA ALA A 110 2.77 3.52 -8.90
C ALA A 110 2.60 3.79 -10.39
N LYS A 111 1.86 4.83 -10.83
CA LYS A 111 1.53 5.01 -12.25
C LYS A 111 0.94 3.72 -12.84
N ASP A 112 1.49 3.16 -13.91
CA ASP A 112 1.05 1.90 -14.54
C ASP A 112 1.73 0.63 -13.96
N ASN A 113 2.54 0.77 -12.91
CA ASN A 113 3.26 -0.33 -12.27
C ASN A 113 2.33 -1.32 -11.55
N TYR A 114 2.89 -2.48 -11.23
CA TYR A 114 2.25 -3.46 -10.35
C TYR A 114 2.21 -2.96 -8.91
N LEU A 115 1.09 -3.21 -8.24
CA LEU A 115 0.88 -2.85 -6.84
C LEU A 115 0.35 -4.03 -6.02
N LEU A 116 0.75 -4.08 -4.76
CA LEU A 116 0.16 -4.92 -3.74
C LEU A 116 -0.01 -4.10 -2.46
N SER A 117 -1.23 -4.07 -1.93
CA SER A 117 -1.52 -3.49 -0.61
C SER A 117 -1.22 -4.52 0.47
N VAL A 118 -0.47 -4.12 1.49
CA VAL A 118 -0.12 -4.93 2.66
C VAL A 118 -0.33 -4.12 3.94
N ALA A 119 -0.42 -4.80 5.09
CA ALA A 119 -0.35 -4.15 6.38
C ALA A 119 1.02 -3.45 6.56
N ASN A 120 1.07 -2.36 7.30
CA ASN A 120 2.33 -1.68 7.63
C ASN A 120 3.30 -2.54 8.46
N THR A 121 2.77 -3.55 9.16
CA THR A 121 3.53 -4.54 9.94
C THR A 121 3.99 -5.74 9.12
N PHE A 122 3.75 -5.75 7.80
CA PHE A 122 4.15 -6.85 6.93
C PHE A 122 5.67 -7.08 7.02
N PRO A 123 6.15 -8.29 7.38
CA PRO A 123 7.57 -8.54 7.59
C PRO A 123 8.26 -8.83 6.26
N ALA A 124 8.46 -7.77 5.46
CA ALA A 124 8.98 -7.87 4.09
C ALA A 124 10.31 -8.62 3.98
N ASP A 125 11.23 -8.44 4.94
CA ASP A 125 12.56 -9.07 4.94
C ASP A 125 12.50 -10.62 5.03
N SER A 126 11.35 -11.20 5.41
CA SER A 126 11.16 -12.67 5.50
C SER A 126 10.70 -13.31 4.19
N TYR A 127 10.42 -12.52 3.15
CA TYR A 127 9.73 -12.98 1.95
C TYR A 127 10.41 -12.53 0.67
N SER A 128 10.04 -13.15 -0.44
CA SER A 128 10.49 -12.76 -1.78
C SER A 128 9.30 -12.51 -2.70
N ILE A 129 9.53 -11.86 -3.83
CA ILE A 129 8.59 -11.79 -4.94
C ILE A 129 9.01 -12.82 -5.98
N LYS A 130 8.04 -13.58 -6.48
CA LYS A 130 8.20 -14.46 -7.63
C LYS A 130 7.42 -13.88 -8.80
N VAL A 131 8.10 -13.66 -9.92
CA VAL A 131 7.51 -13.20 -11.18
C VAL A 131 7.52 -14.34 -12.17
N GLU A 132 6.33 -14.71 -12.65
CA GLU A 132 6.12 -15.77 -13.64
C GLU A 132 5.40 -15.20 -14.86
N ASP A 133 5.98 -15.40 -16.04
CA ASP A 133 5.32 -15.09 -17.31
C ASP A 133 4.46 -16.28 -17.77
N THR A 134 3.17 -16.01 -17.97
CA THR A 134 2.19 -17.00 -18.41
C THR A 134 2.29 -17.34 -19.90
N THR A 135 2.93 -16.46 -20.69
CA THR A 135 3.11 -16.65 -22.14
C THR A 135 4.37 -17.45 -22.49
N GLY A 136 5.33 -17.51 -21.56
CA GLY A 136 6.59 -18.24 -21.72
C GLY A 136 7.70 -17.49 -22.46
N ALA A 137 7.56 -16.19 -22.70
CA ALA A 137 8.59 -15.33 -23.31
C ALA A 137 9.75 -15.03 -22.35
N TYR A 138 9.50 -14.95 -21.04
CA TYR A 138 10.49 -14.57 -20.03
C TYR A 138 10.83 -15.70 -19.05
N LYS A 139 12.05 -15.67 -18.51
CA LYS A 139 12.47 -16.54 -17.41
C LYS A 139 11.80 -16.12 -16.10
N PRO A 140 11.39 -17.07 -15.23
CA PRO A 140 10.91 -16.72 -13.91
C PRO A 140 12.03 -16.12 -13.08
N VAL A 141 11.72 -15.12 -12.27
CA VAL A 141 12.68 -14.47 -11.38
C VAL A 141 12.13 -14.41 -9.96
N ILE A 142 13.02 -14.60 -8.98
CA ILE A 142 12.71 -14.47 -7.56
C ILE A 142 13.61 -13.40 -6.95
N ILE A 143 13.01 -12.41 -6.30
CA ILE A 143 13.72 -11.25 -5.74
C ILE A 143 13.35 -11.09 -4.28
N GLN A 144 14.36 -11.01 -3.42
CA GLN A 144 14.20 -10.78 -1.99
C GLN A 144 13.54 -9.42 -1.73
N LEU A 145 12.52 -9.41 -0.87
CA LEU A 145 11.91 -8.18 -0.37
C LEU A 145 12.68 -7.65 0.83
N TYR A 146 12.60 -6.34 1.02
CA TYR A 146 13.12 -5.67 2.19
C TYR A 146 12.12 -4.65 2.74
N ALA A 147 12.22 -4.34 4.03
CA ALA A 147 11.37 -3.34 4.68
C ALA A 147 11.42 -1.94 4.02
N TYR A 148 12.53 -1.61 3.34
CA TYR A 148 12.62 -0.35 2.58
C TYR A 148 11.88 -0.36 1.24
N ASN A 149 11.45 -1.53 0.74
CA ASN A 149 10.61 -1.62 -0.46
C ASN A 149 9.14 -1.25 -0.19
N MET A 150 8.73 -1.17 1.08
CA MET A 150 7.37 -0.80 1.47
C MET A 150 7.16 0.71 1.46
N TYR A 151 6.13 1.14 0.75
CA TYR A 151 5.67 2.53 0.69
C TYR A 151 4.77 2.81 1.89
N VAL A 152 5.37 3.35 2.95
CA VAL A 152 4.64 3.78 4.16
C VAL A 152 4.22 5.23 3.99
N LEU A 153 2.93 5.47 3.77
CA LEU A 153 2.42 6.80 3.38
C LEU A 153 2.16 7.71 4.59
N CYS A 154 1.71 7.12 5.70
CA CYS A 154 1.29 7.87 6.86
C CYS A 154 1.61 7.09 8.14
N SER A 155 2.79 7.28 8.71
CA SER A 155 3.03 6.92 10.11
C SER A 155 3.80 8.05 10.79
N ASN A 156 3.55 8.26 12.09
CA ASN A 156 4.35 9.20 12.88
C ASN A 156 5.83 8.81 12.83
N GLU A 157 6.11 7.52 12.79
CA GLU A 157 7.44 6.92 12.62
C GLU A 157 8.07 7.24 11.27
N SER A 158 7.31 7.27 10.17
CA SER A 158 7.85 7.62 8.84
C SER A 158 8.18 9.11 8.75
N ARG A 159 7.40 9.97 9.42
CA ARG A 159 7.73 11.38 9.61
C ARG A 159 8.99 11.57 10.46
N ASP A 160 9.07 10.88 11.60
CA ASP A 160 10.21 10.99 12.52
C ASP A 160 11.50 10.41 11.93
N ALA A 161 11.39 9.30 11.17
CA ALA A 161 12.48 8.75 10.39
C ALA A 161 12.89 9.67 9.23
N ALA A 162 11.94 10.32 8.55
CA ALA A 162 12.22 11.28 7.50
C ALA A 162 12.93 12.53 8.02
N ILE A 163 12.64 12.96 9.25
CA ILE A 163 13.32 14.08 9.92
C ILE A 163 14.76 13.69 10.30
N LYS A 164 14.98 12.45 10.76
CA LYS A 164 16.31 11.98 11.23
C LYS A 164 17.24 11.52 10.11
N PHE A 165 16.70 10.90 9.06
CA PHE A 165 17.48 10.21 8.02
C PHE A 165 17.19 10.72 6.60
N GLY A 166 16.37 11.76 6.46
CA GLY A 166 15.87 12.24 5.18
C GLY A 166 14.67 11.43 4.68
N ARG A 167 13.87 12.04 3.78
CA ARG A 167 12.69 11.37 3.21
C ARG A 167 13.10 10.08 2.48
N LYS A 168 12.58 8.93 2.91
CA LYS A 168 12.63 7.71 2.09
C LYS A 168 12.04 8.06 0.73
N THR A 169 12.84 7.87 -0.31
CA THR A 169 12.33 8.02 -1.68
C THR A 169 11.61 6.73 -2.00
N ASN A 170 10.28 6.79 -1.90
CA ASN A 170 9.38 5.72 -2.30
C ASN A 170 9.53 5.48 -3.81
N LYS A 171 10.44 4.57 -4.19
CA LYS A 171 10.72 4.19 -5.59
C LYS A 171 10.28 2.75 -5.84
N PRO A 172 9.76 2.45 -7.04
CA PRO A 172 9.36 1.09 -7.37
C PRO A 172 10.55 0.15 -7.23
N LEU A 173 10.30 -1.09 -6.86
CA LEU A 173 11.29 -2.14 -6.99
C LEU A 173 11.41 -2.46 -8.49
N GLU A 174 12.58 -2.15 -9.04
CA GLU A 174 12.93 -2.43 -10.43
C GLU A 174 13.19 -3.94 -10.61
N ILE A 175 12.47 -4.55 -11.54
CA ILE A 175 12.61 -5.96 -11.90
C ILE A 175 12.82 -6.03 -13.41
N VAL A 176 14.04 -6.36 -13.81
CA VAL A 176 14.38 -6.56 -15.22
C VAL A 176 14.15 -8.02 -15.59
N LEU A 177 13.30 -8.25 -16.60
CA LEU A 177 13.05 -9.59 -17.13
C LEU A 177 14.06 -9.95 -18.23
N GLU A 178 14.58 -11.17 -18.14
CA GLU A 178 15.36 -11.80 -19.20
C GLU A 178 14.46 -12.65 -20.09
N LYS A 179 14.65 -12.52 -21.41
CA LYS A 179 14.05 -13.44 -22.37
C LYS A 179 14.62 -14.85 -22.20
N LYS A 180 13.77 -15.85 -22.46
CA LYS A 180 14.19 -17.25 -22.53
C LYS A 180 15.00 -17.55 -23.78
#